data_AF-A0A075KJ51-F1
#
_entry.id   AF-A0A075KJ51-F1
#
_cell.length_a   1.000
_cell.length_b   1.000
_cell.length_c   1.000
_cell.angle_alpha   90.00
_cell.angle_beta   90.00
_cell.angle_gamma   90.00
#
_symmetry.space_group_name_H-M   'P 1'
#
loop_
_entity.id
_entity.type
_entity.pdbx_description
1 polymer ?
#
loop_
_entity_poly.entity_id
_entity_poly.type
_entity_poly.pdbx_seq_one_letter_code
_entity_poly.pdbx_strand_id
1 'polypeptide(L)' 'MDEQLARISELKQLIITAGYHPAQLSNIIREVVGNTSFPTTCEKCSELIETLEYYCEFAKKCQKIKL' A
#
# COMPACT_ATOMS: atom_id res chain seq x y z
N MET A 1 -13.33 -4.32 10.23
CA MET A 1 -13.10 -4.54 8.78
C MET A 1 -13.09 -3.20 8.05
N ASP A 2 -14.08 -2.33 8.29
CA ASP A 2 -14.16 -1.00 7.67
C ASP A 2 -12.95 -0.09 7.96
N GLU A 3 -12.42 -0.12 9.18
CA GLU A 3 -11.24 0.68 9.55
C GLU A 3 -9.98 0.27 8.77
N GLN A 4 -9.75 -1.04 8.60
CA GLN A 4 -8.63 -1.54 7.80
C GLN A 4 -8.78 -1.17 6.32
N LEU A 5 -10.00 -1.23 5.77
CA LEU A 5 -10.28 -0.83 4.40
C LEU A 5 -10.08 0.68 4.18
N ALA A 6 -10.49 1.49 5.14
CA ALA A 6 -10.25 2.92 5.14
C ALA A 6 -8.74 3.22 5.17
N ARG A 7 -7.99 2.55 6.06
CA ARG A 7 -6.54 2.69 6.17
C ARG A 7 -5.81 2.28 4.90
N ILE A 8 -6.20 1.17 4.28
CA ILE A 8 -5.63 0.71 3.01
C ILE A 8 -5.91 1.73 1.90
N SER A 9 -7.10 2.33 1.87
CA SER A 9 -7.45 3.35 0.87
C SER A 9 -6.62 4.63 1.05
N GLU A 10 -6.41 5.06 2.29
CA GLU A 10 -5.54 6.19 2.62
C GLU A 10 -4.08 5.94 2.18
N LEU A 11 -3.52 4.79 2.54
CA LEU A 11 -2.14 4.44 2.21
C LEU A 11 -1.91 4.34 0.69
N LYS A 12 -2.89 3.82 -0.06
CA LYS A 12 -2.85 3.81 -1.53
C LYS A 12 -2.73 5.23 -2.10
N GLN A 13 -3.51 6.17 -1.60
CA GLN A 13 -3.45 7.59 -2.02
C GLN A 13 -2.10 8.22 -1.67
N LEU A 14 -1.56 7.93 -0.48
CA LEU A 14 -0.25 8.42 -0.06
C LEU A 14 0.87 7.91 -0.97
N ILE A 15 0.86 6.63 -1.34
CA ILE A 15 1.86 6.02 -2.23
C ILE A 15 1.82 6.66 -3.63
N ILE A 16 0.62 6.85 -4.19
CA ILE A 16 0.46 7.53 -5.49
C ILE A 16 0.97 8.97 -5.41
N THR A 17 0.57 9.69 -4.37
CA THR A 17 1.01 11.08 -4.14
C THR A 17 2.53 11.18 -3.94
N ALA A 18 3.15 10.15 -3.38
CA ALA A 18 4.59 10.09 -3.21
C ALA A 18 5.36 9.84 -4.53
N GLY A 19 4.66 9.52 -5.62
CA GLY A 19 5.21 9.41 -6.98
C GLY A 19 5.18 8.00 -7.57
N TYR A 20 4.57 7.02 -6.89
CA TYR A 20 4.42 5.68 -7.44
C TYR A 20 3.35 5.64 -8.51
N HIS A 21 3.61 4.88 -9.58
CA HIS A 21 2.62 4.65 -10.61
C HIS A 21 1.52 3.69 -10.12
N PRO A 22 0.23 3.90 -10.46
CA PRO A 22 -0.86 3.00 -10.06
C PRO A 22 -0.63 1.52 -10.40
N ALA A 23 0.07 1.23 -11.50
CA ALA A 23 0.44 -0.14 -11.89
C ALA A 23 1.44 -0.79 -10.90
N GLN A 24 2.39 -0.01 -10.36
CA GLN A 24 3.32 -0.50 -9.33
C GLN A 24 2.58 -0.81 -8.03
N LEU A 25 1.68 0.10 -7.62
CA LEU A 25 0.83 -0.12 -6.45
C LEU A 25 -0.07 -1.35 -6.62
N SER A 26 -0.62 -1.57 -7.82
CA SER A 26 -1.42 -2.76 -8.12
C SER A 26 -0.60 -4.05 -8.03
N ASN A 27 0.66 -4.03 -8.48
CA ASN A 27 1.55 -5.17 -8.32
C ASN A 27 1.86 -5.46 -6.85
N ILE A 28 2.17 -4.44 -6.05
CA ILE A 28 2.43 -4.58 -4.60
C ILE A 28 1.23 -5.23 -3.90
N ILE A 29 0.02 -4.75 -4.18
CA ILE A 29 -1.20 -5.33 -3.61
C ILE A 29 -1.35 -6.80 -4.05
N ARG A 30 -1.11 -7.10 -5.33
CA ARG A 30 -1.19 -8.48 -5.85
C ARG A 30 -0.15 -9.41 -5.23
N GLU A 31 1.02 -8.92 -4.86
CA GLU A 31 2.04 -9.74 -4.20
C GLU A 31 1.61 -10.19 -2.80
N VAL A 32 0.95 -9.32 -2.04
CA VAL A 32 0.48 -9.63 -0.68
C VAL A 32 -0.79 -10.48 -0.70
N VAL A 33 -1.73 -10.08 -1.56
CA VAL A 33 -3.11 -10.58 -1.54
C VAL A 33 -3.33 -11.70 -2.58
N GLY A 34 -2.40 -11.87 -3.51
CA GLY A 34 -2.53 -12.80 -4.62
C GLY A 34 -3.63 -12.38 -5.62
N ASN A 35 -4.16 -13.37 -6.34
CA ASN A 35 -5.30 -13.19 -7.25
C ASN A 35 -6.66 -13.21 -6.53
N THR A 36 -6.69 -13.10 -5.20
CA THR A 36 -7.97 -13.10 -4.47
C THR A 36 -8.68 -11.77 -4.63
N SER A 37 -9.98 -11.82 -4.86
CA SER A 37 -10.84 -10.64 -4.93
C SER A 37 -10.87 -9.96 -3.56
N PHE A 38 -10.45 -8.70 -3.52
CA PHE A 38 -10.53 -7.85 -2.34
C PHE A 38 -12.00 -7.55 -2.01
N PRO A 39 -12.45 -7.55 -0.73
CA PRO A 39 -11.65 -7.62 0.50
C PRO A 39 -11.34 -9.05 0.97
N THR A 40 -10.18 -9.24 1.59
CA THR A 40 -9.66 -10.54 2.04
C THR A 40 -9.83 -10.77 3.54
N THR A 41 -9.29 -11.87 4.08
CA THR A 41 -9.25 -12.13 5.52
C THR A 41 -8.53 -11.02 6.28
N CYS A 42 -8.89 -10.80 7.56
CA CYS A 42 -8.27 -9.77 8.41
C CYS A 42 -6.74 -9.85 8.45
N GLU A 43 -6.16 -11.05 8.42
CA GLU A 43 -4.71 -11.25 8.39
C GLU A 43 -4.07 -10.66 7.13
N LYS A 44 -4.69 -10.88 5.97
CA LYS A 44 -4.21 -10.33 4.69
C LYS A 44 -4.38 -8.81 4.61
N CYS A 45 -5.41 -8.28 5.24
CA CYS A 45 -5.58 -6.83 5.39
C CYS A 45 -4.45 -6.23 6.25
N SER A 46 -4.09 -6.86 7.36
CA SER A 46 -2.98 -6.40 8.21
C SER A 46 -1.64 -6.46 7.49
N GLU A 47 -1.32 -7.58 6.82
CA GLU A 47 -0.10 -7.74 6.03
C GLU A 47 0.01 -6.69 4.90
N LEU A 48 -1.12 -6.39 4.26
CA LEU A 48 -1.17 -5.35 3.22
C LEU A 48 -0.95 -3.94 3.81
N ILE A 49 -1.52 -3.64 4.97
CA ILE A 49 -1.30 -2.35 5.65
C ILE A 49 0.18 -2.16 5.95
N GLU A 50 0.82 -3.13 6.60
CA GLU A 50 2.25 -3.08 6.94
C GLU A 50 3.12 -2.88 5.69
N THR A 51 2.79 -3.60 4.60
CA THR A 51 3.49 -3.47 3.32
C THR A 51 3.34 -2.07 2.73
N LEU A 52 2.12 -1.52 2.70
CA LEU A 52 1.89 -0.18 2.16
C LEU A 52 2.52 0.91 3.04
N GLU A 53 2.57 0.73 4.36
CA GLU A 53 3.28 1.64 5.27
C GLU A 53 4.78 1.66 4.99
N TYR A 54 5.39 0.48 4.79
CA TYR A 54 6.79 0.40 4.37
C TYR A 54 7.06 1.19 3.08
N TYR A 55 6.22 1.04 2.06
CA TYR A 55 6.37 1.79 0.81
C TYR A 55 6.15 3.29 0.98
N CYS A 56 5.22 3.71 1.85
CA CYS A 56 5.06 5.13 2.21
C CYS A 56 6.34 5.69 2.85
N GLU A 57 6.94 4.97 3.80
CA GLU A 57 8.17 5.40 4.46
C GLU A 57 9.36 5.42 3.51
N PHE A 58 9.49 4.40 2.66
CA PHE A 58 10.52 4.34 1.64
C PHE A 58 10.41 5.52 0.68
N ALA A 59 9.21 5.83 0.20
CA ALA A 59 8.98 6.97 -0.68
C ALA A 59 9.38 8.30 -0.02
N LYS A 60 9.03 8.48 1.26
CA LYS A 60 9.45 9.65 2.06
C LYS A 60 10.97 9.74 2.18
N LYS A 61 11.67 8.61 2.38
CA LYS A 61 13.14 8.58 2.42
C LYS A 61 13.74 8.96 1.07
N CYS A 62 13.22 8.45 -0.05
CA CYS A 62 13.68 8.82 -1.39
C CYS A 62 13.50 10.31 -1.68
N GLN A 63 12.38 10.91 -1.25
CA GLN A 63 12.14 12.34 -1.41
C GLN A 63 13.13 13.20 -0.59
N LYS A 64 13.50 12.77 0.62
CA LYS A 64 14.53 13.44 1.43
C LYS A 64 15.94 13.36 0.84
N ILE A 65 16.21 12.36 0.00
CA ILE A 65 17.51 12.11 -0.63
C ILE A 65 17.65 12.82 -1.99
N LYS A 66 16.63 13.54 -2.47
CA LYS A 66 16.75 14.41 -3.65
C LYS A 66 17.68 15.60 -3.33
N LEU A 67 18.98 15.35 -3.50
CA LEU A 67 20.07 16.32 -3.64
C LEU A 67 19.86 17.22 -4.86
#